data_AF-A0A831QHQ4-F1
#
_entry.id   AF-A0A831QHQ4-F1
#
_cell.length_a   1.000
_cell.length_b   1.000
_cell.length_c   1.000
_cell.angle_alpha   90.00
_cell.angle_beta   90.00
_cell.angle_gamma   90.00
#
_symmetry.space_group_name_H-M   'P 1'
#
loop_
_entity.id
_entity.type
_entity.pdbx_description
1 polymer ?
#
loop_
_entity_poly.entity_id
_entity_poly.type
_entity_poly.pdbx_seq_one_letter_code
_entity_poly.pdbx_strand_id
1 'polypeptide(L)'
;MSITGEFNREIQKITRKMITSDLVHIIASDAHSRDGRPPVLSRAVEEAAKIIGIGRAEKMVRDIPQAVIEGREVVAVHGSKLEIGN
;
A
#
# COMPACT_ATOMS: atom_id res chain seq x y z
N MET A 1 2.76 -3.47 12.11
CA MET A 1 2.14 -3.24 10.79
C MET A 1 1.67 -4.53 10.13
N SER A 2 0.55 -4.48 9.42
CA SER A 2 -0.14 -5.63 8.86
C SER A 2 0.63 -6.35 7.74
N ILE A 3 1.21 -5.62 6.77
CA ILE A 3 1.89 -6.22 5.60
C ILE A 3 3.28 -6.81 5.94
N THR A 4 3.97 -6.24 6.94
CA THR A 4 5.31 -6.67 7.37
C THR A 4 5.29 -7.84 8.35
N GLY A 5 4.11 -8.22 8.84
CA GLY A 5 3.92 -9.34 9.76
C GLY A 5 4.15 -9.03 11.25
N GLU A 6 4.39 -7.77 11.61
CA GLU A 6 4.64 -7.35 13.00
C GLU A 6 3.43 -7.55 13.93
N PHE A 7 2.19 -7.54 13.41
CA PHE A 7 1.01 -7.79 14.24
C PHE A 7 0.79 -9.28 14.50
N ASN A 8 0.74 -10.09 13.43
CA ASN A 8 0.86 -11.55 13.44
C ASN A 8 0.78 -12.08 11.99
N ARG A 9 0.97 -13.40 11.83
CA ARG A 9 0.98 -14.09 10.52
C ARG A 9 -0.39 -14.12 9.84
N GLU A 10 -1.48 -14.19 10.59
CA GLU A 10 -2.84 -14.23 10.03
C GLU A 10 -3.22 -12.90 9.39
N ILE A 11 -2.94 -11.80 10.10
CA ILE A 11 -3.10 -10.43 9.61
C ILE A 11 -2.24 -10.21 8.36
N GLN A 12 -1.01 -10.71 8.34
CA GLN A 12 -0.16 -10.63 7.15
C GLN A 12 -0.77 -11.35 5.95
N LYS A 13 -1.30 -12.56 6.16
CA LYS A 13 -1.90 -13.37 5.10
C LYS A 13 -3.12 -12.68 4.49
N ILE A 14 -4.03 -12.16 5.32
CA ILE A 14 -5.22 -11.46 4.82
C ILE A 14 -4.85 -10.14 4.14
N THR A 15 -3.89 -9.39 4.68
CA THR A 15 -3.40 -8.15 4.07
C THR A 15 -2.83 -8.40 2.68
N ARG A 16 -1.99 -9.44 2.53
CA ARG A 16 -1.45 -9.84 1.22
C ARG A 16 -2.57 -10.21 0.26
N LYS A 17 -3.59 -10.95 0.70
CA LYS A 17 -4.76 -11.27 -0.12
C LYS A 17 -5.50 -10.02 -0.58
N MET A 18 -5.72 -9.04 0.30
CA MET A 18 -6.37 -7.76 -0.07
C MET A 18 -5.56 -6.99 -1.12
N ILE A 19 -4.23 -6.95 -0.98
CA ILE A 19 -3.34 -6.29 -1.97
C ILE A 19 -3.39 -7.02 -3.30
N THR A 20 -3.31 -8.36 -3.31
CA THR A 20 -3.42 -9.16 -4.53
C THR A 20 -4.78 -9.01 -5.20
N SER A 21 -5.85 -8.80 -4.43
CA SER A 21 -7.20 -8.55 -4.92
C SER A 21 -7.49 -7.08 -5.25
N ASP A 22 -6.46 -6.22 -5.28
CA ASP A 22 -6.57 -4.79 -5.62
C ASP A 22 -7.53 -3.99 -4.71
N LEU A 23 -7.71 -4.43 -3.46
CA LEU A 23 -8.60 -3.81 -2.48
C LEU A 23 -7.91 -2.74 -1.62
N VAL A 24 -6.58 -2.59 -1.75
CA VAL A 24 -5.78 -1.66 -0.95
C VAL A 24 -5.25 -0.55 -1.85
N HIS A 25 -5.52 0.69 -1.46
CA HIS A 25 -5.09 1.88 -2.21
C HIS A 25 -3.94 2.63 -1.52
N ILE A 26 -3.91 2.60 -0.19
CA ILE A 26 -2.94 3.33 0.64
C ILE A 26 -2.31 2.38 1.65
N ILE A 27 -1.01 2.55 1.89
CA ILE A 27 -0.31 1.97 3.03
C ILE A 27 0.11 3.12 3.95
N ALA A 28 -0.32 3.07 5.21
CA ALA A 28 0.05 4.03 6.25
C ALA A 28 0.64 3.31 7.47
N SER A 29 1.42 4.04 8.27
CA SER A 29 2.15 3.45 9.41
C SER A 29 1.24 3.12 10.59
N ASP A 30 0.15 3.88 10.73
CA ASP A 30 -0.67 3.92 11.94
C ASP A 30 0.23 4.08 13.19
N ALA A 31 1.14 5.05 13.13
CA ALA A 31 2.16 5.27 14.15
C ALA A 31 1.58 5.88 15.43
N HIS A 32 2.15 5.48 16.57
CA HIS A 32 1.70 5.92 17.90
C HIS A 32 2.85 6.34 18.84
N SER A 33 4.09 5.93 18.54
CA SER A 33 5.27 6.30 19.34
C SER A 33 6.56 6.00 18.59
N ARG A 34 7.67 6.62 19.00
CA ARG A 34 9.00 6.35 18.41
C ARG A 34 9.43 4.90 18.60
N ASP A 35 9.14 4.33 19.76
CA ASP A 35 9.72 3.04 20.16
C ASP A 35 8.75 1.87 19.99
N GLY A 36 7.43 2.10 20.06
CA GLY A 36 6.41 1.05 19.96
C GLY A 36 5.83 0.87 18.56
N ARG A 37 5.37 1.97 17.94
CA ARG A 37 4.80 1.97 16.58
C ARG A 37 5.33 3.16 15.80
N PRO A 38 6.57 3.11 15.28
CA PRO A 38 7.19 4.23 14.61
C PRO A 38 6.59 4.49 13.22
N PRO A 39 6.71 5.72 12.68
CA PRO A 39 6.21 6.09 11.36
C PRO A 39 7.14 5.61 10.22
N VAL A 40 7.47 4.32 10.18
CA VAL A 40 8.39 3.74 9.18
C VAL A 40 7.61 2.90 8.16
N LEU A 41 7.78 3.23 6.88
CA LEU A 41 7.08 2.55 5.77
C LEU A 41 7.99 1.74 4.83
N SER A 42 9.32 1.84 4.96
CA SER A 42 10.27 1.24 4.01
C SER A 42 10.04 -0.27 3.79
N ARG A 43 9.95 -1.05 4.87
CA ARG A 43 9.64 -2.49 4.81
C ARG A 43 8.26 -2.80 4.23
N ALA A 44 7.30 -1.88 4.41
CA ALA A 44 5.97 -2.04 3.86
C ALA A 44 5.97 -1.90 2.33
N VAL A 45 6.74 -0.93 1.82
CA VAL A 45 6.98 -0.74 0.38
C VAL A 45 7.68 -1.96 -0.21
N GLU A 46 8.72 -2.48 0.44
CA GLU A 46 9.42 -3.68 0.00
C GLU A 46 8.50 -4.91 -0.09
N GLU A 47 7.66 -5.13 0.92
CA GLU A 47 6.70 -6.25 0.92
C GLU A 47 5.60 -6.08 -0.13
N ALA A 48 5.08 -4.86 -0.32
CA ALA A 48 4.10 -4.57 -1.37
C ALA A 48 4.73 -4.72 -2.76
N ALA A 49 5.97 -4.28 -2.96
CA ALA A 49 6.68 -4.37 -4.24
C ALA A 49 6.83 -5.82 -4.71
N LYS A 50 6.98 -6.78 -3.80
CA LYS A 50 6.99 -8.22 -4.11
C LYS A 50 5.66 -8.75 -4.68
N ILE A 51 4.56 -8.03 -4.49
CA ILE A 51 3.20 -8.46 -4.88
C ILE A 51 2.74 -7.73 -6.14
N ILE A 52 2.97 -6.41 -6.21
CA ILE A 52 2.40 -5.53 -7.23
C ILE A 52 3.46 -4.71 -8.01
N GLY A 53 4.75 -4.95 -7.75
CA GLY A 53 5.85 -4.17 -8.34
C GLY A 53 6.12 -2.86 -7.60
N ILE A 54 7.38 -2.40 -7.66
CA ILE A 54 7.87 -1.24 -6.90
C ILE A 54 7.11 0.06 -7.24
N GLY A 55 6.86 0.33 -8.52
CA GLY A 55 6.18 1.57 -8.92
C GLY A 55 4.75 1.69 -8.40
N ARG A 56 4.02 0.57 -8.24
CA ARG A 56 2.70 0.58 -7.60
C ARG A 56 2.82 0.71 -6.08
N ALA A 57 3.79 0.01 -5.47
CA ALA A 57 4.03 0.09 -4.03
C ALA A 57 4.40 1.51 -3.57
N GLU A 58 5.24 2.22 -4.32
CA GLU A 58 5.61 3.61 -4.01
C GLU A 58 4.41 4.57 -4.12
N LYS A 59 3.56 4.39 -5.14
CA LYS A 59 2.32 5.16 -5.30
C LYS A 59 1.40 5.04 -4.07
N MET A 60 1.30 3.85 -3.47
CA MET A 60 0.46 3.60 -2.29
C MET A 60 0.91 4.33 -1.02
N VAL A 61 2.17 4.77 -0.94
CA VAL A 61 2.72 5.49 0.23
C VAL A 61 3.01 6.96 -0.03
N ARG A 62 3.02 7.39 -1.30
CA ARG A 62 3.40 8.75 -1.71
C ARG A 62 2.30 9.41 -2.53
N ASP A 63 2.08 8.94 -3.76
CA ASP A 63 1.28 9.67 -4.75
C ASP A 63 -0.23 9.61 -4.47
N ILE A 64 -0.74 8.45 -4.05
CA ILE A 64 -2.15 8.27 -3.70
C ILE A 64 -2.50 9.05 -2.43
N PRO A 65 -1.73 8.95 -1.32
CA PRO A 65 -1.93 9.84 -0.17
C PRO A 65 -1.87 11.33 -0.52
N GLN A 66 -0.92 11.74 -1.39
CA GLN A 66 -0.82 13.13 -1.84
C GLN A 66 -2.07 13.59 -2.60
N ALA A 67 -2.62 12.74 -3.48
CA ALA A 67 -3.87 13.04 -4.19
C ALA A 67 -5.04 13.27 -3.24
N VAL A 68 -5.15 12.45 -2.19
CA VAL A 68 -6.19 12.62 -1.15
C VAL A 68 -6.04 13.97 -0.43
N ILE A 69 -4.82 14.35 -0.07
CA ILE A 69 -4.53 15.64 0.59
C ILE A 69 -4.88 16.82 -0.33
N GLU A 70 -4.62 16.69 -1.63
CA GLU A 70 -4.87 17.73 -2.63
C GLU A 70 -6.34 17.76 -3.11
N GLY A 71 -7.19 16.85 -2.64
CA GLY A 71 -8.57 16.73 -3.11
C GLY A 71 -8.69 16.29 -4.57
N ARG A 72 -7.65 15.63 -5.11
CA ARG A 72 -7.67 15.03 -6.45
C ARG A 72 -8.34 13.65 -6.40
N GLU A 73 -8.94 13.27 -7.52
CA GLU A 73 -9.52 11.95 -7.70
C GLU A 73 -8.47 10.84 -7.57
N VAL A 74 -8.79 9.78 -6.83
CA VAL A 74 -7.99 8.55 -6.74
C VAL A 74 -8.60 7.52 -7.68
N VAL A 75 -7.98 7.35 -8.85
CA VAL A 75 -8.42 6.35 -9.83
C VAL A 75 -7.90 4.98 -9.41
N ALA A 76 -8.82 4.06 -9.10
CA ALA A 76 -8.48 2.68 -8.83
C ALA A 76 -8.05 1.98 -10.12
N VAL A 77 -6.85 1.37 -10.12
CA VAL A 77 -6.32 0.66 -11.29
C VAL A 77 -6.76 -0.80 -11.26
N HIS A 78 -8.06 -1.03 -11.47
CA HIS A 78 -8.65 -2.36 -11.49
C HIS A 78 -8.16 -3.17 -12.68
N GLY A 79 -7.36 -4.20 -12.40
CA GLY A 79 -7.02 -5.24 -13.37
C GLY A 79 -6.13 -4.75 -14.52
N SER A 80 -5.12 -5.53 -14.85
CA SER A 80 -4.41 -5.37 -16.11
C SER A 80 -5.36 -5.58 -17.29
N LYS A 81 -5.87 -4.49 -17.86
CA LYS A 81 -5.60 -4.12 -19.26
C LYS A 81 -5.37 -2.62 -19.32
N LEU A 82 -4.10 -2.25 -19.54
CA LEU A 82 -3.77 -0.95 -20.12
C LEU A 82 -4.39 -0.93 -21.53
N GLU A 83 -5.48 -0.20 -21.70
CA GLU A 83 -5.86 0.28 -23.03
C GLU A 83 -5.13 1.61 -23.26
N ILE A 84 -4.29 1.61 -24.31
CA ILE A 84 -3.75 2.82 -24.92
C ILE A 84 -4.91 3.55 -25.58
N GLY A 85 -5.32 4.67 -24.97
CA GLY A 85 -6.24 5.62 -25.58
C GLY A 85 -5.52 6.46 -26.64
N ASN A 86 -6.19 6.63 -27.77
CA ASN A 86 -5.72 7.26 -29.02
C ASN A 86 -5.15 8.68 -28.84
#